data_AF-A0A7V6B6N1-F1
#
_entry.id   AF-A0A7V6B6N1-F1
#
_cell.length_a   1.000
_cell.length_b   1.000
_cell.length_c   1.000
_cell.angle_alpha   90.00
_cell.angle_beta   90.00
_cell.angle_gamma   90.00
#
_symmetry.space_group_name_H-M   'P 1'
#
loop_
_entity.id
_entity.type
_entity.pdbx_description
1 polymer ?
#
loop_
_entity_poly.entity_id
_entity_poly.type
_entity_poly.pdbx_seq_one_letter_code
_entity_poly.pdbx_strand_id
1 'polypeptide(L)' 'MKTFEVVLLKSYLVRIKAESMEGAKRCAELFTGDVVGISTEQHKRDFAFEIEEIECIFSEALHAEEAHETG' A
#
# COMPACT_ATOMS: atom_id res chain seq x y z
N MET A 1 -14.39 17.01 16.23
CA MET A 1 -14.48 15.67 15.62
C MET A 1 -14.24 14.62 16.70
N LYS A 2 -14.51 13.35 16.41
CA LYS A 2 -14.13 12.22 17.28
C LYS A 2 -13.10 11.37 16.53
N THR A 3 -12.16 10.78 17.26
CA THR A 3 -11.14 9.89 16.71
C THR A 3 -11.68 8.47 16.61
N PHE A 4 -11.38 7.79 15.51
CA PHE A 4 -11.75 6.39 15.29
C PHE A 4 -10.54 5.65 14.72
N GLU A 5 -10.28 4.45 15.23
CA GLU A 5 -9.31 3.52 14.64
C GLU A 5 -10.01 2.70 13.55
N VAL A 6 -9.45 2.69 12.35
CA VAL A 6 -10.00 1.97 11.21
C VAL A 6 -8.90 1.14 10.57
N VAL A 7 -9.06 -0.18 10.56
CA VAL A 7 -8.17 -1.08 9.82
C VAL A 7 -8.61 -1.11 8.35
N LEU A 8 -7.71 -0.71 7.46
CA LEU A 8 -7.96 -0.63 6.03
C LEU A 8 -7.04 -1.57 5.26
N LEU A 9 -7.58 -2.63 4.67
CA LEU A 9 -6.84 -3.54 3.80
C LEU A 9 -6.85 -3.00 2.36
N LYS A 10 -5.66 -2.82 1.77
CA LYS A 10 -5.48 -2.50 0.36
C LYS A 10 -4.52 -3.49 -0.26
N SER A 11 -4.83 -3.98 -1.45
CA SER A 11 -3.95 -4.86 -2.23
C SER A 11 -3.35 -4.09 -3.39
N TYR A 12 -2.05 -4.26 -3.62
CA TYR A 12 -1.31 -3.59 -4.68
C TYR A 12 -0.67 -4.62 -5.61
N LEU A 13 -0.61 -4.30 -6.90
CA LEU A 13 0.24 -5.01 -7.85
C LEU A 13 1.56 -4.27 -7.97
N VAL A 14 2.66 -4.92 -7.58
CA VAL A 14 4.01 -4.33 -7.64
C VAL A 14 4.82 -5.06 -8.71
N ARG A 15 5.30 -4.33 -9.72
CA ARG A 15 6.23 -4.88 -10.73
C ARG A 15 7.66 -4.61 -10.26
N ILE A 16 8.39 -5.67 -9.90
CA ILE A 16 9.77 -5.60 -9.39
C ILE A 16 10.66 -6.45 -10.29
N LYS A 17 11.84 -5.93 -10.66
CA LYS A 17 12.92 -6.73 -11.23
C LYS A 17 13.77 -7.29 -10.10
N ALA A 18 13.84 -8.61 -9.98
CA ALA A 18 14.62 -9.29 -8.95
C ALA A 18 15.20 -10.60 -9.49
N GLU A 19 16.24 -11.12 -8.82
CA GLU A 19 16.92 -12.36 -9.21
C GLU A 19 16.08 -13.63 -9.00
N SER A 20 15.09 -13.57 -8.12
CA SER A 20 14.17 -14.69 -7.84
C SER A 20 12.80 -14.18 -7.41
N MET A 21 11.80 -15.03 -7.54
CA MET A 21 10.43 -14.78 -7.10
C MET A 21 10.37 -14.51 -5.59
N GLU A 22 10.98 -15.36 -4.75
CA GLU A 22 11.09 -15.12 -3.31
C GLU A 22 11.80 -13.80 -2.98
N GLY A 23 12.83 -13.44 -3.75
CA GLY A 23 13.50 -12.14 -3.63
C GLY A 23 12.54 -10.97 -3.91
N ALA A 24 11.75 -11.06 -4.98
CA ALA A 24 10.75 -10.05 -5.31
C ALA A 24 9.70 -9.90 -4.20
N LYS A 25 9.20 -11.01 -3.65
CA LYS A 25 8.23 -11.00 -2.55
C LYS A 25 8.79 -10.33 -1.29
N ARG A 26 9.99 -10.72 -0.87
CA ARG A 26 10.67 -10.09 0.28
C ARG A 26 10.92 -8.60 0.06
N CYS A 27 11.37 -8.22 -1.13
CA CYS A 27 11.58 -6.81 -1.46
C CYS A 27 10.27 -6.02 -1.45
N ALA A 28 9.18 -6.62 -1.94
CA ALA A 28 7.86 -5.99 -1.86
C ALA A 28 7.45 -5.79 -0.40
N GLU A 29 7.55 -6.81 0.44
CA GLU A 29 7.19 -6.73 1.87
C GLU A 29 8.02 -5.71 2.65
N LEU A 30 9.33 -5.64 2.38
CA LEU A 30 10.28 -4.78 3.09
C LEU A 30 10.30 -3.33 2.58
N PHE A 31 10.12 -3.14 1.27
CA PHE A 31 10.30 -1.83 0.62
C PHE A 31 9.01 -1.21 0.09
N THR A 32 7.85 -1.87 0.28
CA THR A 32 6.54 -1.23 0.12
C THR A 32 5.95 -1.00 1.50
N GLY A 33 5.88 0.28 1.91
CA GLY A 33 5.50 0.70 3.26
C GLY A 33 4.21 1.50 3.28
N ASP A 34 4.13 2.40 4.27
CA ASP A 34 2.97 3.24 4.53
C ASP A 34 2.53 4.04 3.31
N VAL A 35 1.21 4.18 3.18
CA VAL A 35 0.60 4.98 2.12
C VAL A 35 0.34 6.37 2.69
N VAL A 36 0.69 7.42 1.95
CA VAL A 36 0.35 8.79 2.35
C VAL A 36 -1.13 9.11 2.05
N GLY A 37 -1.77 9.88 2.93
CA GLY A 37 -3.11 10.38 2.69
C GLY A 37 -3.14 11.34 1.49
N ILE A 38 -4.00 11.08 0.50
CA ILE A 38 -4.14 11.91 -0.70
C ILE A 38 -5.36 12.86 -0.65
N SER A 39 -5.98 13.02 0.52
CA SER A 39 -7.12 13.94 0.67
C SER A 39 -6.66 15.39 0.52
N THR A 40 -7.45 16.17 -0.24
CA THR A 40 -7.22 17.61 -0.38
C THR A 40 -7.94 18.34 0.75
N GLU A 41 -7.58 19.61 0.99
CA GLU A 41 -8.32 20.49 1.90
C GLU A 41 -9.81 20.61 1.54
N GLN A 42 -10.15 20.45 0.24
CA GLN A 42 -11.54 20.41 -0.19
C GLN A 42 -12.23 19.12 0.28
N HIS A 43 -11.59 17.96 0.12
CA HIS A 43 -12.13 16.69 0.65
C HIS A 43 -12.33 16.75 2.17
N LYS A 44 -11.36 17.33 2.91
CA LYS A 44 -11.47 17.46 4.37
C LYS A 44 -12.69 18.27 4.78
N ARG A 45 -12.96 19.38 4.08
CA ARG A 45 -14.16 20.22 4.32
C ARG A 45 -15.45 19.51 3.93
N ASP A 46 -15.49 18.93 2.73
CA ASP A 46 -16.70 18.33 2.16
C ASP A 46 -17.20 17.14 2.98
N PHE A 47 -16.28 16.39 3.56
CA PHE A 47 -16.59 15.16 4.31
C PHE A 47 -16.33 15.28 5.82
N ALA A 48 -15.92 16.45 6.32
CA ALA A 48 -15.61 16.72 7.73
C ALA A 48 -14.69 15.66 8.37
N PHE A 49 -13.61 15.28 7.67
CA PHE A 49 -12.61 14.31 8.13
C PHE A 49 -11.19 14.80 7.88
N GLU A 50 -10.24 14.23 8.61
CA GLU A 50 -8.81 14.42 8.40
C GLU A 50 -8.10 13.09 8.70
N ILE A 51 -7.10 12.76 7.88
CA ILE A 51 -6.20 11.63 8.14
C ILE A 51 -4.95 12.23 8.77
N GLU A 52 -4.71 11.89 10.03
CA GLU A 52 -3.56 12.38 10.79
C GLU A 52 -2.31 11.51 10.54
N GLU A 53 -2.49 10.19 10.53
CA GLU A 53 -1.42 9.21 10.39
C GLU A 53 -1.93 7.96 9.64
N ILE A 54 -1.02 7.28 8.93
CA ILE A 54 -1.25 5.96 8.34
C ILE A 54 -0.04 5.11 8.70
N GLU A 55 -0.28 3.98 9.36
CA GLU A 55 0.73 3.01 9.77
C GLU A 55 0.41 1.63 9.16
N CYS A 56 1.42 0.98 8.59
CA CYS A 56 1.38 -0.37 8.07
C CYS A 56 1.47 -1.37 9.23
N ILE A 57 0.31 -1.84 9.68
CA ILE A 57 0.23 -2.84 10.75
C ILE A 57 0.48 -4.29 10.27
N PHE A 58 0.51 -4.53 8.96
CA PHE A 58 0.70 -5.85 8.35
C PHE A 58 1.23 -5.75 6.90
N SER A 59 2.29 -6.49 6.57
CA SER A 59 2.88 -6.54 5.22
C SER A 59 3.15 -7.99 4.80
N GLU A 60 2.49 -8.45 3.74
CA GLU A 60 2.68 -9.78 3.15
C GLU A 60 2.46 -9.73 1.63
N ALA A 61 3.35 -10.37 0.86
CA ALA A 61 3.20 -10.51 -0.58
C ALA A 61 2.28 -11.70 -0.93
N LEU A 62 1.05 -11.39 -1.35
CA LEU A 62 -0.02 -12.36 -1.57
C LEU A 62 0.21 -13.32 -2.76
N HIS A 63 0.77 -12.84 -3.87
CA HIS A 63 0.97 -13.64 -5.08
C HIS A 63 2.18 -13.15 -5.88
N ALA A 64 2.87 -14.05 -6.59
CA ALA A 64 3.95 -13.73 -7.52
C ALA A 64 3.95 -14.74 -8.67
N GLU A 65 4.16 -14.24 -9.89
CA GLU A 65 4.29 -15.02 -11.12
C GLU A 65 5.35 -14.38 -12.03
N GLU A 66 5.96 -15.17 -12.92
CA GLU A 66 6.90 -14.66 -13.91
C GLU A 66 6.15 -13.86 -14.98
N ALA A 67 6.59 -12.62 -15.23
CA ALA A 67 6.02 -11.81 -16.29
C ALA A 67 6.56 -12.28 -17.66
N HIS A 68 5.67 -12.72 -18.55
CA HIS A 68 6.03 -12.95 -19.94
C HIS A 68 6.11 -11.61 -20.69
N GLU A 69 7.26 -11.28 -21.26
CA GLU A 69 7.38 -10.13 -22.16
C GLU A 69 6.67 -10.45 -23.48
N THR A 70 5.56 -9.77 -23.77
CA THR A 70 5.05 -9.65 -25.14
C THR A 70 5.85 -8.57 -25.85
N GLY A 71 6.67 -8.99 -26.81
CA GLY A 71 7.42 -8.12 -27.72
C GLY A 71 6.55 -7.38 -28.72
#